data_AF-A0A816HF10-F1
#
_entry.id   AF-A0A816HF10-F1
#
_cell.length_a   1.000
_cell.length_b   1.000
_cell.length_c   1.000
_cell.angle_alpha   90.00
_cell.angle_beta   90.00
_cell.angle_gamma   90.00
#
_symmetry.space_group_name_H-M   'P 1'
#
loop_
_entity.id
_entity.type
_entity.pdbx_description
1 polymer ?
#
loop_
_entity_poly.entity_id
_entity_poly.type
_entity_poly.pdbx_seq_one_letter_code
_entity_poly.pdbx_strand_id
1 'polypeptide(L)'
;LQGTLLQTKDDIKGRWTQYCSSLYKDPGGGDEVVEELEDIAPSTIEPTQDILYSEVQRAISALKKNRSPGSDGIPAEMLQAAGEPLARQIYQLCNKTWHQGTIPEEWGKSILIPIPKKRRS
;
A
#
# COMPACT_ATOMS: atom_id res chain seq x y z
N LEU A 1 23.87 21.67 20.01
CA LEU A 1 22.74 21.64 19.06
C LEU A 1 21.46 21.64 19.88
N GLN A 2 20.77 22.79 19.97
CA GLN A 2 19.46 22.86 20.63
C GLN A 2 18.41 22.39 19.63
N GLY A 3 17.78 21.24 19.90
CA GLY A 3 16.64 20.77 19.13
C GLY A 3 15.36 21.39 19.67
N THR A 4 14.60 22.05 18.82
CA THR A 4 13.26 22.55 19.17
C THR A 4 12.24 21.43 18.94
N LEU A 5 11.42 21.13 19.95
CA LEU A 5 10.36 20.14 19.84
C LEU A 5 9.20 20.71 19.02
N LEU A 6 8.88 20.06 17.89
CA LEU A 6 7.74 20.41 17.04
C LEU A 6 6.60 19.42 17.32
N GLN A 7 5.40 19.93 17.60
CA GLN A 7 4.25 19.10 17.99
C GLN A 7 3.04 19.28 17.07
N THR A 8 2.98 20.37 16.29
CA THR A 8 1.88 20.59 15.35
C THR A 8 2.19 19.92 14.02
N LYS A 9 1.14 19.45 13.32
CA LYS A 9 1.30 18.79 12.02
C LYS A 9 1.95 19.70 10.98
N ASP A 10 1.62 20.98 10.99
CA ASP A 10 2.15 21.95 10.03
C ASP A 10 3.63 22.23 10.28
N ASP A 11 4.03 22.37 11.55
CA ASP A 11 5.44 22.56 11.89
C ASP A 11 6.27 21.32 11.55
N ILE A 12 5.75 20.13 11.83
CA ILE A 12 6.40 18.86 11.50
C ILE A 12 6.55 18.73 9.99
N LYS A 13 5.47 18.99 9.22
CA LYS A 13 5.49 18.94 7.76
C LYS A 13 6.50 19.93 7.19
N GLY A 14 6.47 21.19 7.64
CA GLY A 14 7.41 22.23 7.22
C GLY A 14 8.87 21.85 7.51
N ARG A 15 9.14 21.27 8.69
CA ARG A 15 10.49 20.83 9.05
C ARG A 15 10.97 19.65 8.20
N TRP A 16 10.10 18.71 7.87
CA TRP A 16 10.38 17.59 6.96
C TRP A 16 10.65 18.07 5.55
N THR A 17 9.81 18.95 5.00
CA THR A 17 10.02 19.56 3.69
C THR A 17 11.39 20.24 3.64
N GLN A 18 11.72 21.09 4.62
CA GLN A 18 13.00 21.78 4.67
C GLN A 18 14.20 20.81 4.73
N TYR A 19 14.10 19.73 5.51
CA TYR A 19 15.15 18.73 5.62
C TYR A 19 15.34 17.97 4.30
N CYS A 20 14.27 17.45 3.71
CA CYS A 20 14.32 16.72 2.44
C CYS A 20 14.84 17.63 1.31
N SER A 21 14.32 18.85 1.19
CA SER A 21 14.83 19.82 0.21
C SER A 21 16.32 20.13 0.42
N SER A 22 16.82 20.15 1.66
CA SER A 22 18.25 20.34 1.90
C SER A 22 19.09 19.10 1.54
N LEU A 23 18.55 17.91 1.78
CA LEU A 23 19.24 16.63 1.57
C LEU A 23 19.41 16.32 0.08
N TYR A 24 18.43 16.72 -0.74
CA TYR A 24 18.38 16.44 -2.17
C TYR A 24 18.78 17.64 -3.05
N LYS A 25 19.34 18.71 -2.47
CA LYS A 25 19.98 19.78 -3.25
C LYS A 25 21.27 19.27 -3.85
N ASP A 26 21.28 19.02 -5.17
CA ASP A 26 22.47 18.70 -5.92
C ASP A 26 23.24 19.98 -6.30
N PRO A 27 24.50 20.17 -5.87
CA PRO A 27 25.32 21.32 -6.28
C PRO A 27 25.67 21.34 -7.77
N GLY A 28 25.36 20.29 -8.53
CA GLY A 28 25.66 20.14 -9.97
C GLY A 28 24.57 20.60 -10.95
N GLY A 29 23.44 21.13 -10.48
CA GLY A 29 22.36 21.62 -11.36
C GLY A 29 20.99 20.99 -11.12
N GLY A 30 20.59 20.82 -9.86
CA GLY A 30 19.30 20.24 -9.48
C GLY A 30 18.20 21.26 -9.17
N ASP A 31 18.01 22.28 -10.00
CA ASP A 31 16.79 23.11 -9.93
C ASP A 31 15.60 22.44 -10.67
N GLU A 32 15.90 21.46 -11.54
CA GLU A 32 14.89 20.69 -12.31
C GLU A 32 14.13 19.68 -11.43
N VAL A 33 14.78 19.14 -10.39
CA VAL A 33 14.20 18.09 -9.52
C VAL A 33 13.20 18.63 -8.48
N VAL A 34 13.26 19.93 -8.17
CA VAL A 34 12.32 20.55 -7.20
C VAL A 34 10.99 20.93 -7.84
N GLU A 35 10.97 21.34 -9.11
CA GLU A 35 9.72 21.48 -9.87
C GLU A 35 9.05 20.11 -10.08
N GLU A 36 9.83 19.07 -10.38
CA GLU A 36 9.31 17.71 -10.54
C GLU A 36 8.64 17.19 -9.25
N LEU A 37 9.12 17.58 -8.07
CA LEU A 37 8.52 17.22 -6.77
C LEU A 37 7.20 17.95 -6.46
N GLU A 38 6.99 19.15 -6.99
CA GLU A 38 5.69 19.84 -6.89
C GLU A 38 4.62 19.17 -7.77
N ASP A 39 5.03 18.59 -8.90
CA ASP A 39 4.18 17.72 -9.73
C ASP A 39 3.92 16.34 -9.11
N ILE A 40 4.82 15.84 -8.25
CA ILE A 40 4.66 14.58 -7.51
C ILE A 40 3.85 14.77 -6.21
N ALA A 41 3.84 15.99 -5.65
CA ALA A 41 3.01 16.31 -4.50
C ALA A 41 1.54 16.21 -4.95
N PRO A 42 0.74 15.29 -4.39
CA PRO A 42 -0.65 15.17 -4.83
C PRO A 42 -1.33 16.50 -4.61
N SER A 43 -1.74 17.13 -5.71
CA SER A 43 -2.62 18.28 -5.72
C SER A 43 -3.80 17.92 -4.83
N THR A 44 -4.14 18.86 -3.93
CA THR A 44 -5.25 18.80 -2.97
C THR A 44 -6.30 17.73 -3.28
N ILE A 45 -6.11 16.54 -2.70
CA ILE A 45 -7.04 15.39 -2.68
C ILE A 45 -7.88 15.30 -3.96
N GLU A 46 -7.29 14.77 -5.04
CA GLU A 46 -8.13 14.21 -6.09
C GLU A 46 -9.13 13.22 -5.48
N PRO A 47 -10.41 13.22 -5.89
CA PRO A 47 -11.36 12.25 -5.39
C PRO A 47 -10.79 10.87 -5.63
N THR A 48 -10.65 10.10 -4.54
CA THR A 48 -10.09 8.75 -4.57
C THR A 48 -10.83 7.94 -5.62
N GLN A 49 -10.20 7.73 -6.78
CA GLN A 49 -10.81 6.96 -7.85
C GLN A 49 -11.12 5.57 -7.31
N ASP A 50 -12.29 5.06 -7.68
CA ASP A 50 -12.68 3.68 -7.34
C ASP A 50 -11.62 2.72 -7.87
N ILE A 51 -11.30 1.71 -7.07
CA ILE A 51 -10.55 0.54 -7.56
C ILE A 51 -11.36 -0.06 -8.68
N LEU A 52 -10.77 -0.29 -9.86
CA LEU A 52 -11.50 -0.79 -11.02
C LEU A 52 -11.83 -2.28 -10.86
N TYR A 53 -12.98 -2.69 -11.39
CA TYR A 53 -13.38 -4.10 -11.37
C TYR A 53 -12.37 -5.00 -12.09
N SER A 54 -11.80 -4.52 -13.20
CA SER A 54 -10.77 -5.23 -13.96
C SER A 54 -9.49 -5.44 -13.16
N GLU A 55 -9.13 -4.53 -12.27
CA GLU A 55 -7.97 -4.69 -11.38
C GLU A 55 -8.20 -5.82 -10.38
N VAL A 56 -9.39 -5.87 -9.79
CA VAL A 56 -9.78 -6.96 -8.87
C VAL A 56 -9.77 -8.30 -9.59
N GLN A 57 -10.34 -8.38 -10.79
CA GLN A 57 -10.32 -9.60 -11.59
C GLN A 57 -8.88 -10.05 -11.93
N ARG A 58 -8.03 -9.10 -12.33
CA ARG A 58 -6.61 -9.37 -12.61
C ARG A 58 -5.88 -9.85 -11.35
N ALA A 59 -6.14 -9.23 -10.20
CA ALA A 59 -5.53 -9.61 -8.93
C ALA A 59 -5.92 -11.04 -8.51
N ILE A 60 -7.20 -11.39 -8.56
CA ILE A 60 -7.68 -12.76 -8.27
C ILE A 60 -7.02 -13.77 -9.22
N SER A 61 -6.95 -13.45 -10.51
CA SER A 61 -6.35 -14.32 -11.52
C SER A 61 -4.83 -14.51 -11.31
N ALA A 62 -4.15 -13.49 -10.77
CA ALA A 62 -2.71 -13.52 -10.53
C ALA A 62 -2.32 -14.23 -9.22
N LEU A 63 -3.27 -14.65 -8.39
CA LEU A 63 -2.97 -15.36 -7.15
C LEU A 63 -2.22 -16.68 -7.42
N LYS A 64 -1.18 -16.91 -6.61
CA LYS A 64 -0.36 -18.13 -6.71
C LYS A 64 -1.11 -19.32 -6.11
N LYS A 65 -1.28 -20.37 -6.91
CA LYS A 65 -1.80 -21.67 -6.49
C LYS A 65 -0.82 -22.42 -5.57
N ASN A 66 -1.33 -23.40 -4.84
CA ASN A 66 -0.63 -24.29 -3.91
C ASN A 66 0.11 -23.52 -2.81
N ARG A 67 -0.49 -22.41 -2.37
CA ARG A 67 -0.03 -21.65 -1.20
C ARG A 67 -0.95 -21.96 -0.02
N SER A 68 -0.38 -21.95 1.17
CA SER A 68 -1.16 -22.08 2.39
C SER A 68 -2.21 -20.96 2.45
N PRO A 69 -3.48 -21.27 2.76
CA PRO A 69 -4.50 -20.24 2.94
C PRO A 69 -4.14 -19.34 4.14
N GLY A 70 -4.78 -18.17 4.18
CA GLY A 70 -4.68 -17.28 5.33
C GLY A 70 -5.42 -17.84 6.55
N SER A 71 -5.63 -16.98 7.56
CA SER A 71 -6.43 -17.33 8.74
C SER A 71 -7.91 -17.59 8.45
N ASP A 72 -8.38 -17.19 7.27
CA ASP A 72 -9.73 -17.46 6.76
C ASP A 72 -9.91 -18.89 6.23
N GLY A 73 -8.82 -19.63 6.02
CA GLY A 73 -8.87 -20.97 5.45
C GLY A 73 -9.26 -21.01 3.96
N ILE A 74 -9.30 -19.86 3.27
CA ILE A 74 -9.73 -19.78 1.87
C ILE A 74 -8.50 -19.88 0.95
N PRO A 75 -8.38 -20.94 0.12
CA PRO A 75 -7.27 -21.09 -0.80
C PRO A 75 -7.47 -20.22 -2.06
N ALA A 76 -6.36 -19.84 -2.70
CA ALA A 76 -6.38 -19.03 -3.92
C ALA A 76 -7.19 -19.68 -5.06
N GLU A 77 -7.17 -21.00 -5.14
CA GLU A 77 -7.90 -21.80 -6.12
C GLU A 77 -9.41 -21.62 -6.00
N MET A 78 -9.92 -21.49 -4.76
CA MET A 78 -11.34 -21.26 -4.51
C MET A 78 -11.75 -19.87 -4.99
N LEU A 79 -10.91 -18.86 -4.73
CA LEU A 79 -11.15 -17.49 -5.21
C LEU A 79 -11.16 -17.43 -6.75
N GLN A 80 -10.25 -18.15 -7.40
CA GLN A 80 -10.17 -18.23 -8.86
C GLN A 80 -11.34 -19.01 -9.47
N ALA A 81 -11.85 -20.05 -8.80
CA ALA A 81 -12.93 -20.89 -9.30
C ALA A 81 -14.33 -20.28 -9.09
N ALA A 82 -14.50 -19.41 -8.08
CA ALA A 82 -15.80 -18.84 -7.72
C ALA A 82 -16.38 -17.86 -8.75
N GLY A 83 -15.55 -17.35 -9.66
CA GLY A 83 -15.99 -16.55 -10.80
C GLY A 83 -16.55 -15.17 -10.44
N GLU A 84 -17.43 -14.67 -11.30
CA GLU A 84 -17.95 -13.30 -11.26
C GLU A 84 -18.66 -12.92 -9.94
N PRO A 85 -19.52 -13.76 -9.34
CA PRO A 85 -20.25 -13.37 -8.13
C PRO A 85 -19.31 -13.02 -6.97
N LEU A 86 -18.26 -13.82 -6.77
CA LEU A 86 -17.29 -13.57 -5.71
C LEU A 86 -16.38 -12.39 -6.04
N ALA A 87 -15.93 -12.27 -7.30
CA ALA A 87 -15.12 -11.13 -7.72
C ALA A 87 -15.86 -9.80 -7.49
N ARG A 88 -17.18 -9.77 -7.71
CA ARG A 88 -18.03 -8.59 -7.44
C ARG A 88 -18.11 -8.27 -5.95
N GLN A 89 -18.23 -9.27 -5.08
CA GLN A 89 -18.21 -9.06 -3.63
C GLN A 89 -16.85 -8.53 -3.14
N ILE A 90 -15.75 -9.08 -3.64
CA ILE A 90 -14.40 -8.61 -3.31
C ILE A 90 -14.21 -7.16 -3.79
N TYR A 91 -14.67 -6.82 -4.99
CA TYR A 91 -14.65 -5.46 -5.51
C TYR A 91 -15.40 -4.46 -4.62
N GLN A 92 -16.60 -4.83 -4.16
CA GLN A 92 -17.39 -3.99 -3.26
C GLN A 92 -16.69 -3.81 -1.90
N LEU A 93 -16.11 -4.88 -1.37
CA LEU A 93 -15.35 -4.85 -0.11
C LEU A 93 -14.13 -3.94 -0.22
N CYS A 94 -13.31 -4.09 -1.27
CA CYS A 94 -12.12 -3.28 -1.48
C CYS A 94 -12.46 -1.80 -1.61
N ASN A 95 -13.46 -1.44 -2.42
CA ASN A 95 -13.88 -0.05 -2.56
C ASN A 95 -14.49 0.52 -1.28
N LYS A 96 -15.25 -0.28 -0.52
CA LYS A 96 -15.74 0.14 0.80
C LYS A 96 -14.60 0.47 1.74
N THR A 97 -13.62 -0.42 1.87
CA THR A 97 -12.41 -0.24 2.69
C THR A 97 -11.62 1.01 2.25
N TRP A 98 -11.50 1.22 0.93
CA TRP A 98 -10.82 2.37 0.33
C TRP A 98 -11.48 3.69 0.71
N HIS A 99 -12.79 3.81 0.50
CA HIS A 99 -13.56 5.03 0.81
C HIS A 99 -13.66 5.33 2.31
N GLN A 100 -13.68 4.29 3.14
CA GLN A 100 -13.73 4.45 4.59
C GLN A 100 -12.36 4.77 5.20
N GLY A 101 -11.28 4.66 4.43
CA GLY A 101 -9.91 4.84 4.92
C GLY A 101 -9.54 3.90 6.08
N THR A 102 -10.27 2.81 6.25
CA THR A 102 -10.17 1.90 7.41
C THR A 102 -9.88 0.49 6.92
N ILE A 103 -8.66 0.02 7.13
CA ILE A 103 -8.25 -1.34 6.77
C ILE A 103 -8.79 -2.34 7.82
N PRO A 104 -9.46 -3.44 7.40
CA PRO A 104 -9.87 -4.49 8.32
C PRO A 104 -8.67 -5.07 9.08
N GLU A 105 -8.81 -5.27 10.38
CA GLU A 105 -7.75 -5.83 11.24
C GLU A 105 -7.30 -7.20 10.73
N GLU A 106 -8.23 -7.97 10.18
CA GLU A 106 -8.02 -9.28 9.59
C GLU A 106 -7.00 -9.27 8.46
N TRP A 107 -6.92 -8.18 7.68
CA TRP A 107 -5.96 -8.07 6.56
C TRP A 107 -4.51 -7.94 7.06
N GLY A 108 -4.32 -7.50 8.31
CA GLY A 108 -3.01 -7.42 8.96
C GLY A 108 -2.56 -8.71 9.65
N LYS A 109 -3.40 -9.74 9.73
CA LYS A 109 -3.09 -10.99 10.43
C LYS A 109 -2.30 -11.94 9.53
N SER A 110 -1.25 -12.54 10.07
CA SER A 110 -0.43 -13.55 9.37
C SER A 110 -0.15 -14.76 10.26
N ILE A 111 -0.18 -15.95 9.67
CA ILE A 111 0.15 -17.22 10.35
C ILE A 111 1.61 -17.58 10.03
N LEU A 112 2.45 -17.65 11.07
CA LEU A 112 3.86 -18.01 10.96
C LEU A 112 4.06 -19.45 11.46
N ILE A 113 4.44 -20.36 10.54
CA ILE A 113 4.78 -21.75 10.86
C ILE A 113 6.25 -21.97 10.50
N PRO A 114 7.16 -22.09 11.49
CA PRO A 114 8.57 -22.38 11.22
C PRO A 114 8.75 -23.77 10.60
N ILE A 115 9.38 -23.84 9.42
CA ILE A 115 9.73 -25.12 8.77
C ILE A 115 11.24 -25.33 8.91
N PRO A 116 11.70 -26.37 9.63
CA PRO A 116 13.12 -26.69 9.75
C PRO A 116 13.73 -27.02 8.38
N LYS A 117 14.83 -26.35 8.01
CA LYS A 117 15.59 -26.70 6.79
C LYS A 117 16.30 -28.04 6.96
N LYS A 118 16.27 -28.89 5.92
CA LYS A 118 17.08 -30.11 5.88
C LYS A 118 18.56 -29.74 5.93
N ARG A 119 19.34 -30.36 6.83
CA ARG A 119 20.79 -30.22 6.84
C ARG A 119 21.38 -30.87 5.59
N ARG A 120 22.29 -30.18 4.90
CA ARG A 120 23.12 -30.79 3.85
C ARG A 120 24.18 -31.64 4.58
N SER A 121 24.14 -32.95 4.37
CA SER A 121 25.23 -33.87 4.75
C SER A 121 26.35 -33.77 3.75
#